data_AF-A0A952SQE3-F1
#
_entry.id   AF-A0A952SQE3-F1
#
_cell.length_a   1.000
_cell.length_b   1.000
_cell.length_c   1.000
_cell.angle_alpha   90.00
_cell.angle_beta   90.00
_cell.angle_gamma   90.00
#
_symmetry.space_group_name_H-M   'P 1'
#
loop_
_entity.id
_entity.type
_entity.pdbx_description
1 polymer ?
#
loop_
_entity_poly.entity_id
_entity_poly.type
_entity_poly.pdbx_seq_one_letter_code
_entity_poly.pdbx_strand_id
1 'polypeptide(L)'
;MTQDTESDMTSEQDAQRNDLGMVEQVREAVRRGDLEVPTGAEDIVLALRASMAEYDELFGRFQRLAADFANFQRRASTNEREARSQATIGAIRSVIPVMDQFDLALGQDSSKSTAEQIVGGVRMIRDELMRVLAGFGVTAIEPKPNDEFDPAAHEAMLQQASPEVDPGRVVQTFGVGYRMGDRVIRPAKVSVAAVQTSRESGQSEGA
;
A
#
# COMPACT_ATOMS: atom_id res chain seq x y z
N MET A 1 20.51 -14.72 16.35
CA MET A 1 21.33 -14.10 17.42
C MET A 1 22.80 -13.93 17.03
N THR A 2 23.19 -14.20 15.78
CA THR A 2 24.58 -14.09 15.28
C THR A 2 24.74 -13.09 14.11
N GLN A 3 23.68 -12.41 13.67
CA GLN A 3 23.74 -11.42 12.57
C GLN A 3 23.94 -9.98 13.05
N ASP A 4 23.65 -9.66 14.32
CA ASP A 4 23.84 -8.30 14.84
C ASP A 4 25.30 -7.96 15.15
N THR A 5 26.19 -8.97 15.26
CA THR A 5 27.60 -8.76 15.67
C THR A 5 28.54 -8.38 14.50
N GLU A 6 28.22 -8.77 13.26
CA GLU A 6 29.05 -8.41 12.08
C GLU A 6 28.78 -6.99 11.56
N SER A 7 27.56 -6.47 11.76
CA SER A 7 27.19 -5.09 11.39
C SER A 7 27.82 -4.05 12.31
N ASP A 8 28.03 -4.37 13.59
CA ASP A 8 28.65 -3.46 14.56
C ASP A 8 30.15 -3.29 14.27
N MET A 9 30.87 -4.39 13.98
CA MET A 9 32.32 -4.36 13.75
C MET A 9 32.74 -3.58 12.48
N THR A 10 31.88 -3.51 11.47
CA THR A 10 32.14 -2.74 10.24
C THR A 10 31.91 -1.23 10.44
N SER A 11 30.93 -0.86 11.27
CA SER A 11 30.65 0.55 11.60
C SER A 11 31.72 1.20 12.49
N GLU A 12 32.31 0.44 13.43
CA GLU A 12 33.40 0.91 14.29
C GLU A 12 34.71 1.13 13.50
N GLN A 13 35.03 0.24 12.56
CA GLN A 13 36.23 0.37 11.71
C GLN A 13 36.15 1.55 10.75
N ASP A 14 34.96 1.83 10.20
CA ASP A 14 34.75 2.98 9.32
C ASP A 14 34.77 4.31 10.09
N ALA A 15 34.25 4.36 11.33
CA ALA A 15 34.37 5.53 12.20
C ALA A 15 35.84 5.83 12.57
N GLN A 16 36.62 4.82 12.93
CA GLN A 16 38.05 4.96 13.28
C GLN A 16 38.90 5.42 12.10
N ARG A 17 38.58 4.96 10.88
CA ARG A 17 39.24 5.36 9.63
C ARG A 17 38.91 6.82 9.26
N ASN A 18 37.71 7.28 9.58
CA ASN A 18 37.28 8.67 9.33
C ASN A 18 37.94 9.65 10.32
N ASP A 19 38.09 9.27 11.59
CA ASP A 19 38.80 10.06 12.61
C ASP A 19 40.28 10.27 12.25
N LEU A 20 40.97 9.24 11.78
CA LEU A 20 42.37 9.34 11.32
C LEU A 20 42.52 10.27 10.11
N GLY A 21 41.54 10.29 9.20
CA GLY A 21 41.50 11.20 8.06
C GLY A 21 41.30 12.66 8.49
N MET A 22 40.43 12.90 9.48
CA MET A 22 40.18 14.22 10.05
C MET A 22 41.44 14.80 10.73
N VAL A 23 42.16 13.97 11.49
CA VAL A 23 43.39 14.38 12.19
C VAL A 23 44.48 14.83 11.21
N GLU A 24 44.66 14.12 10.09
CA GLU A 24 45.68 14.50 9.11
C GLU A 24 45.28 15.76 8.31
N GLN A 25 43.99 15.96 8.03
CA GLN A 25 43.47 17.20 7.44
C GLN A 25 43.68 18.42 8.35
N VAL A 26 43.42 18.27 9.65
CA VAL A 26 43.70 19.31 10.65
C VAL A 26 45.20 19.61 10.70
N ARG A 27 46.06 18.59 10.72
CA ARG A 27 47.52 18.77 10.67
C ARG A 27 47.98 19.51 9.42
N GLU A 28 47.43 19.20 8.25
CA GLU A 28 47.74 19.94 7.02
C GLU A 28 47.24 21.38 7.04
N ALA A 29 46.06 21.65 7.59
CA ALA A 29 45.54 23.02 7.73
C ALA A 29 46.42 23.86 8.67
N VAL A 30 46.89 23.27 9.78
CA VAL A 30 47.86 23.91 10.68
C VAL A 30 49.20 24.15 9.98
N ARG A 31 49.72 23.17 9.21
CA ARG A 31 50.97 23.34 8.42
C ARG A 31 50.87 24.44 7.36
N ARG A 32 49.69 24.61 6.75
CA ARG A 32 49.42 25.68 5.78
C ARG A 32 49.20 27.07 6.41
N GLY A 33 49.06 27.13 7.74
CA GLY A 33 48.77 28.38 8.46
C GLY A 33 47.30 28.81 8.35
N ASP A 34 46.42 27.93 7.85
CA ASP A 34 44.99 28.19 7.68
C ASP A 34 44.21 28.03 9.00
N LEU A 35 44.87 27.46 10.04
CA LEU A 35 44.29 27.23 11.35
C LEU A 35 45.29 27.65 12.45
N GLU A 36 44.91 28.64 13.25
CA GLU A 36 45.70 29.06 14.41
C GLU A 36 45.52 28.05 15.55
N VAL A 37 46.63 27.54 16.07
CA VAL A 37 46.65 26.59 17.18
C VAL A 37 47.14 27.31 18.43
N PRO A 38 46.39 27.24 19.55
CA PRO A 38 46.87 27.73 20.83
C PRO A 38 48.19 27.04 21.20
N THR A 39 49.27 27.80 21.39
CA THR A 39 50.59 27.26 21.73
C THR A 39 50.93 27.35 23.21
N GLY A 40 50.22 28.21 23.97
CA GLY A 40 50.36 28.34 25.42
C GLY A 40 49.55 27.29 26.16
N ALA A 41 50.09 26.73 27.25
CA ALA A 41 49.40 25.71 28.05
C ALA A 41 48.06 26.22 28.61
N GLU A 42 47.99 27.50 29.02
CA GLU A 42 46.76 28.13 29.51
C GLU A 42 45.73 28.33 28.38
N ASP A 43 46.17 28.77 27.20
CA ASP A 43 45.30 28.97 26.03
C ASP A 43 44.73 27.65 25.51
N ILE A 44 45.52 26.58 25.53
CA ILE A 44 45.08 25.21 25.17
C ILE A 44 43.98 24.75 26.14
N VAL A 45 44.19 24.93 27.44
CA VAL A 45 43.19 24.55 28.46
C VAL A 45 41.91 25.36 28.31
N LEU A 46 42.01 26.65 28.00
CA LEU A 46 40.85 27.50 27.76
C LEU A 46 40.06 27.07 26.52
N ALA A 47 40.76 26.83 25.39
CA ALA A 47 40.15 26.37 24.15
C ALA A 47 39.48 24.99 24.32
N LEU A 48 40.13 24.06 25.03
CA LEU A 48 39.57 22.74 25.31
C LEU A 48 38.29 22.84 26.15
N ARG A 49 38.28 23.69 27.18
CA ARG A 49 37.07 23.91 28.00
C ARG A 49 35.94 24.53 27.21
N ALA A 50 36.23 25.50 26.33
CA ALA A 50 35.22 26.10 25.46
C ALA A 50 34.61 25.06 24.51
N SER A 51 35.45 24.21 23.89
CA SER A 51 35.00 23.14 23.00
C SER A 51 34.19 22.07 23.74
N MET A 52 34.59 21.68 24.96
CA MET A 52 33.82 20.75 25.79
C MET A 52 32.44 21.33 26.15
N ALA A 53 32.35 22.62 26.49
CA ALA A 53 31.09 23.27 26.80
C ALA A 53 30.14 23.32 25.59
N GLU A 54 30.65 23.62 24.40
CA GLU A 54 29.88 23.60 23.16
C GLU A 54 29.42 22.17 22.82
N TYR A 55 30.29 21.18 23.00
CA TYR A 55 29.95 19.77 22.83
C TYR A 55 28.81 19.35 23.78
N ASP A 56 28.90 19.68 25.07
CA ASP A 56 27.87 19.36 26.05
C ASP A 56 26.53 20.02 25.72
N GLU A 57 26.56 21.27 25.22
CA GLU A 57 25.36 21.97 24.77
C GLU A 57 24.71 21.27 23.57
N LEU A 58 25.50 20.95 22.53
CA LEU A 58 25.04 20.28 21.32
C LEU A 58 24.55 18.86 21.63
N PHE A 59 25.27 18.13 22.47
CA PHE A 59 24.90 16.78 22.91
C PHE A 59 23.60 16.82 23.71
N GLY A 60 23.44 17.79 24.61
CA GLY A 60 22.19 17.99 25.34
C GLY A 60 21.02 18.35 24.43
N ARG A 61 21.24 19.17 23.39
CA ARG A 61 20.22 19.46 22.36
C ARG A 61 19.86 18.20 21.56
N PHE A 62 20.85 17.41 21.17
CA PHE A 62 20.66 16.16 20.45
C PHE A 62 19.86 15.14 21.26
N GLN A 63 20.18 14.95 22.55
CA GLN A 63 19.43 14.05 23.42
C GLN A 63 17.96 14.46 23.55
N ARG A 64 17.68 15.76 23.69
CA ARG A 64 16.30 16.28 23.71
C ARG A 64 15.59 16.01 22.38
N LEU A 65 16.24 16.29 21.26
CA LEU A 65 15.68 16.03 19.93
C LEU A 65 15.40 14.54 19.71
N ALA A 66 16.29 13.66 20.14
CA ALA A 66 16.11 12.21 20.06
C ALA A 66 14.91 11.75 20.87
N ALA A 67 14.73 12.30 22.09
CA ALA A 67 13.57 12.01 22.93
C ALA A 67 12.26 12.52 22.30
N ASP A 68 12.26 13.75 21.77
CA ASP A 68 11.10 14.34 21.09
C ASP A 68 10.73 13.55 19.84
N PHE A 69 11.72 13.09 19.08
CA PHE A 69 11.50 12.25 17.91
C PHE A 69 10.92 10.88 18.27
N ALA A 70 11.43 10.22 19.31
CA ALA A 70 10.86 8.96 19.80
C ALA A 70 9.40 9.13 20.27
N ASN A 71 9.09 10.23 20.95
CA ASN A 71 7.73 10.58 21.35
C ASN A 71 6.82 10.86 20.15
N PHE A 72 7.34 11.58 19.14
CA PHE A 72 6.64 11.84 17.90
C PHE A 72 6.34 10.54 17.14
N GLN A 73 7.31 9.64 16.97
CA GLN A 73 7.11 8.34 16.32
C GLN A 73 6.03 7.52 17.02
N ARG A 74 6.09 7.44 18.35
CA ARG A 74 5.07 6.74 19.15
C ARG A 74 3.68 7.35 18.90
N ARG A 75 3.56 8.67 18.95
CA ARG A 75 2.30 9.39 18.72
C ARG A 75 1.79 9.20 17.29
N ALA A 76 2.67 9.29 16.29
CA ALA A 76 2.32 9.10 14.89
C ALA A 76 1.75 7.69 14.66
N SER A 77 2.38 6.66 15.24
CA SER A 77 1.88 5.28 15.13
C SER A 77 0.50 5.09 15.77
N THR A 78 0.24 5.76 16.91
CA THR A 78 -1.07 5.74 17.56
C THR A 78 -2.11 6.44 16.69
N ASN A 79 -1.79 7.65 16.21
CA ASN A 79 -2.69 8.43 15.36
C ASN A 79 -3.03 7.69 14.05
N GLU A 80 -2.07 6.98 13.45
CA GLU A 80 -2.33 6.18 12.24
C GLU A 80 -3.32 5.05 12.53
N ARG A 81 -3.16 4.34 13.65
CA ARG A 81 -4.07 3.27 14.07
C ARG A 81 -5.46 3.80 14.35
N GLU A 82 -5.55 4.94 15.05
CA GLU A 82 -6.82 5.61 15.33
C GLU A 82 -7.50 6.07 14.05
N ALA A 83 -6.77 6.72 13.14
CA ALA A 83 -7.31 7.15 11.86
C ALA A 83 -7.84 5.97 11.04
N ARG A 84 -7.11 4.85 11.02
CA ARG A 84 -7.56 3.61 10.36
C ARG A 84 -8.83 3.05 11.01
N SER A 85 -8.89 3.02 12.34
CA SER A 85 -10.07 2.56 13.07
C SER A 85 -11.28 3.44 12.79
N GLN A 86 -11.11 4.76 12.83
CA GLN A 86 -12.19 5.71 12.53
C GLN A 86 -12.68 5.59 11.08
N ALA A 87 -11.77 5.40 10.11
CA ALA A 87 -12.13 5.15 8.73
C ALA A 87 -12.97 3.86 8.58
N THR A 88 -12.56 2.77 9.23
CA THR A 88 -13.31 1.50 9.24
C THR A 88 -14.68 1.66 9.90
N ILE A 89 -14.76 2.35 11.03
CA ILE A 89 -16.04 2.63 11.70
C ILE A 89 -16.96 3.46 10.80
N GLY A 90 -16.42 4.48 10.13
CA GLY A 90 -17.18 5.31 9.18
C GLY A 90 -17.75 4.48 8.02
N ALA A 91 -16.94 3.59 7.44
CA ALA A 91 -17.39 2.68 6.39
C ALA A 91 -18.49 1.73 6.89
N ILE A 92 -18.30 1.08 8.05
CA ILE A 92 -19.32 0.17 8.60
C ILE A 92 -20.63 0.91 8.91
N ARG A 93 -20.56 2.11 9.51
CA ARG A 93 -21.75 2.93 9.80
C ARG A 93 -22.57 3.25 8.56
N SER A 94 -21.93 3.42 7.41
CA SER A 94 -22.63 3.68 6.15
C SER A 94 -23.35 2.44 5.58
N VAL A 95 -22.90 1.24 5.94
CA VAL A 95 -23.47 -0.03 5.46
C VAL A 95 -24.61 -0.52 6.36
N ILE A 96 -24.60 -0.17 7.66
CA ILE A 96 -25.66 -0.57 8.61
C ILE A 96 -27.09 -0.27 8.10
N PRO A 97 -27.39 0.91 7.52
CA PRO A 97 -28.72 1.18 6.97
C PRO A 97 -29.18 0.19 5.90
N VAL A 98 -28.25 -0.38 5.11
CA VAL A 98 -28.57 -1.42 4.12
C VAL A 98 -28.97 -2.71 4.82
N MET A 99 -28.30 -3.06 5.93
CA MET A 99 -28.69 -4.20 6.76
C MET A 99 -30.07 -4.00 7.36
N ASP A 100 -30.39 -2.79 7.84
CA ASP A 100 -31.72 -2.47 8.36
C ASP A 100 -32.82 -2.65 7.28
N GLN A 101 -32.51 -2.35 6.01
CA GLN A 101 -33.42 -2.60 4.88
C GLN A 101 -33.61 -4.10 4.60
N PHE A 102 -32.55 -4.92 4.73
CA PHE A 102 -32.68 -6.37 4.65
C PHE A 102 -33.57 -6.90 5.77
N ASP A 103 -33.36 -6.46 7.01
CA ASP A 103 -34.18 -6.89 8.15
C ASP A 103 -35.65 -6.49 7.97
N LEU A 104 -35.91 -5.27 7.46
CA LEU A 104 -37.25 -4.82 7.12
C LEU A 104 -37.91 -5.68 6.03
N ALA A 105 -37.16 -6.05 4.99
CA ALA A 105 -37.66 -6.89 3.91
C ALA A 105 -37.93 -8.33 4.37
N LEU A 106 -37.07 -8.89 5.22
CA LEU A 106 -37.23 -10.22 5.80
C LEU A 106 -38.37 -10.29 6.82
N GLY A 107 -38.71 -9.16 7.46
CA GLY A 107 -39.86 -9.04 8.34
C GLY A 107 -41.22 -8.99 7.62
N GLN A 108 -41.24 -8.89 6.28
CA GLN A 108 -42.48 -8.91 5.51
C GLN A 108 -43.06 -10.33 5.42
N ASP A 109 -44.38 -10.43 5.46
CA ASP A 109 -45.09 -11.69 5.28
C ASP A 109 -44.98 -12.16 3.81
N SER A 110 -44.15 -13.16 3.58
CA SER A 110 -43.89 -13.70 2.24
C SER A 110 -45.13 -14.31 1.60
N SER A 111 -46.14 -14.72 2.38
CA SER A 111 -47.41 -15.25 1.85
C SER A 111 -48.29 -14.18 1.20
N LYS A 112 -48.02 -12.90 1.50
CA LYS A 112 -48.75 -11.74 0.98
C LYS A 112 -48.02 -11.01 -0.15
N SER A 113 -46.85 -11.48 -0.53
CA SER A 113 -45.98 -10.85 -1.53
C SER A 113 -45.82 -11.75 -2.74
N THR A 114 -45.93 -11.17 -3.94
CA THR A 114 -45.60 -11.85 -5.20
C THR A 114 -44.09 -12.01 -5.36
N ALA A 115 -43.66 -12.96 -6.17
CA ALA A 115 -42.24 -13.17 -6.46
C ALA A 115 -41.61 -11.90 -7.07
N GLU A 116 -42.33 -11.20 -7.93
CA GLU A 116 -41.90 -9.93 -8.54
C GLU A 116 -41.68 -8.83 -7.50
N GLN A 117 -42.56 -8.72 -6.49
CA GLN A 117 -42.41 -7.75 -5.40
C GLN A 117 -41.18 -8.05 -4.55
N ILE A 118 -40.92 -9.32 -4.25
CA ILE A 118 -39.74 -9.75 -3.49
C ILE A 118 -38.46 -9.42 -4.28
N VAL A 119 -38.40 -9.80 -5.56
CA VAL A 119 -37.24 -9.49 -6.43
C VAL A 119 -37.03 -7.98 -6.57
N GLY A 120 -38.12 -7.21 -6.66
CA GLY A 120 -38.09 -5.74 -6.67
C GLY A 120 -37.46 -5.17 -5.40
N GLY A 121 -37.89 -5.63 -4.22
CA GLY A 121 -37.33 -5.21 -2.93
C GLY A 121 -35.84 -5.54 -2.80
N VAL A 122 -35.45 -6.77 -3.16
CA VAL A 122 -34.03 -7.17 -3.14
C VAL A 122 -33.19 -6.32 -4.09
N ARG A 123 -33.72 -5.99 -5.27
CA ARG A 123 -33.05 -5.08 -6.21
C ARG A 123 -32.88 -3.68 -5.62
N MET A 124 -33.89 -3.14 -4.93
CA MET A 124 -33.78 -1.82 -4.28
C MET A 124 -32.69 -1.80 -3.21
N ILE A 125 -32.59 -2.86 -2.40
CA ILE A 125 -31.55 -2.98 -1.37
C ILE A 125 -30.16 -3.08 -2.01
N ARG A 126 -30.02 -3.85 -3.09
CA ARG A 126 -28.78 -3.91 -3.88
C ARG A 126 -28.39 -2.52 -4.41
N ASP A 127 -29.35 -1.77 -4.93
CA ASP A 127 -29.11 -0.42 -5.49
C ASP A 127 -28.64 0.55 -4.42
N GLU A 128 -29.20 0.46 -3.21
CA GLU A 128 -28.76 1.24 -2.06
C GLU A 128 -27.33 0.88 -1.68
N LEU A 129 -27.01 -0.42 -1.57
CA LEU A 129 -25.65 -0.86 -1.27
C LEU A 129 -24.65 -0.34 -2.31
N MET A 130 -24.99 -0.41 -3.59
CA MET A 130 -24.15 0.13 -4.65
C MET A 130 -23.97 1.65 -4.55
N ARG A 131 -25.02 2.39 -4.14
CA ARG A 131 -24.92 3.83 -3.89
C ARG A 131 -24.00 4.15 -2.72
N VAL A 132 -24.10 3.40 -1.62
CA VAL A 132 -23.20 3.54 -0.45
C VAL A 132 -21.76 3.30 -0.89
N LEU A 133 -21.49 2.21 -1.60
CA LEU A 133 -20.16 1.88 -2.11
C LEU A 133 -19.61 2.97 -3.05
N ALA A 134 -20.43 3.51 -3.94
CA ALA A 134 -20.05 4.62 -4.83
C ALA A 134 -19.65 5.89 -4.05
N GLY A 135 -20.27 6.14 -2.89
CA GLY A 135 -19.87 7.22 -1.98
C GLY A 135 -18.43 7.11 -1.44
N PHE A 136 -17.88 5.89 -1.38
CA PHE A 136 -16.47 5.64 -1.06
C PHE A 136 -15.56 5.55 -2.30
N GLY A 137 -16.08 5.92 -3.48
CA GLY A 137 -15.34 5.83 -4.74
C GLY A 137 -15.21 4.42 -5.29
N VAL A 138 -16.01 3.46 -4.79
CA VAL A 138 -16.03 2.09 -5.31
C VAL A 138 -16.90 2.03 -6.57
N THR A 139 -16.38 1.44 -7.63
CA THR A 139 -17.09 1.23 -8.89
C THR A 139 -17.05 -0.24 -9.30
N ALA A 140 -18.11 -0.68 -9.97
CA ALA A 140 -18.21 -2.04 -10.51
C ALA A 140 -17.35 -2.21 -11.77
N ILE A 141 -16.74 -3.38 -11.90
CA ILE A 141 -16.05 -3.86 -13.10
C ILE A 141 -16.95 -4.94 -13.71
N GLU A 142 -17.69 -4.57 -14.74
CA GLU A 142 -18.65 -5.44 -15.42
C GLU A 142 -18.38 -5.42 -16.93
N PRO A 143 -17.32 -6.10 -17.39
CA PRO A 143 -17.04 -6.17 -18.82
C PRO A 143 -18.19 -6.88 -19.53
N LYS A 144 -18.56 -6.35 -20.68
CA LYS A 144 -19.58 -6.90 -21.55
C LYS A 144 -18.95 -7.93 -22.51
N PRO A 145 -19.78 -8.78 -23.13
CA PRO A 145 -19.30 -9.62 -24.23
C PRO A 145 -18.58 -8.77 -25.29
N ASN A 146 -17.43 -9.26 -25.75
CA ASN A 146 -16.52 -8.60 -26.70
C ASN A 146 -15.71 -7.40 -26.18
N ASP A 147 -15.78 -7.08 -24.88
CA ASP A 147 -14.84 -6.15 -24.26
C ASP A 147 -13.43 -6.76 -24.16
N GLU A 148 -12.42 -5.90 -24.15
CA GLU A 148 -11.02 -6.31 -24.03
C GLU A 148 -10.74 -6.94 -22.65
N PHE A 149 -10.00 -8.04 -22.63
CA PHE A 149 -9.58 -8.68 -21.41
C PHE A 149 -8.37 -7.94 -20.81
N ASP A 150 -8.57 -7.25 -19.69
CA ASP A 150 -7.50 -6.68 -18.88
C ASP A 150 -7.07 -7.62 -17.73
N PRO A 151 -5.84 -8.18 -17.74
CA PRO A 151 -5.32 -9.04 -16.66
C PRO A 151 -5.23 -8.37 -15.29
N ALA A 152 -5.19 -7.03 -15.21
CA ALA A 152 -5.16 -6.32 -13.93
C ALA A 152 -6.54 -6.22 -13.28
N ALA A 153 -7.61 -6.18 -14.10
CA ALA A 153 -8.99 -5.99 -13.65
C ALA A 153 -9.87 -7.26 -13.77
N HIS A 154 -9.44 -8.27 -14.52
CA HIS A 154 -10.20 -9.46 -14.83
C HIS A 154 -9.46 -10.76 -14.45
N GLU A 155 -10.22 -11.73 -13.97
CA GLU A 155 -9.78 -13.10 -13.67
C GLU A 155 -10.46 -14.05 -14.66
N ALA A 156 -9.70 -14.57 -15.62
CA ALA A 156 -10.18 -15.54 -16.59
C ALA A 156 -10.37 -16.91 -15.93
N MET A 157 -11.62 -17.30 -15.68
CA MET A 157 -11.95 -18.58 -15.05
C MET A 157 -11.84 -19.75 -16.03
N LEU A 158 -12.25 -19.54 -17.27
CA LEU A 158 -12.30 -20.57 -18.30
C LEU A 158 -12.24 -19.96 -19.69
N GLN A 159 -11.78 -20.76 -20.65
CA GLN A 159 -11.88 -20.42 -22.06
C GLN A 159 -13.15 -21.06 -22.64
N GLN A 160 -13.91 -20.27 -23.39
CA GLN A 160 -15.15 -20.72 -24.01
C GLN A 160 -15.07 -20.48 -25.51
N ALA A 161 -15.44 -21.50 -26.31
CA ALA A 161 -15.64 -21.29 -27.74
C ALA A 161 -16.88 -20.41 -27.93
N SER A 162 -16.72 -19.29 -28.62
CA SER A 162 -17.82 -18.40 -28.98
C SER A 162 -17.66 -17.98 -30.44
N PRO A 163 -18.70 -18.16 -31.28
CA PRO A 163 -18.68 -17.68 -32.67
C PRO A 163 -18.91 -16.16 -32.77
N GLU A 164 -19.38 -15.52 -31.70
CA GLU A 164 -19.80 -14.11 -31.70
C GLU A 164 -18.77 -13.16 -31.04
N VAL A 165 -17.73 -13.71 -30.39
CA VAL A 165 -16.77 -12.93 -29.60
C VAL A 165 -15.36 -13.19 -30.12
N ASP A 166 -14.60 -12.12 -30.32
CA ASP A 166 -13.24 -12.21 -30.86
C ASP A 166 -12.32 -13.01 -29.91
N PRO A 167 -11.38 -13.82 -30.44
CA PRO A 167 -10.38 -14.53 -29.66
C PRO A 167 -9.67 -13.64 -28.64
N GLY A 168 -9.55 -14.13 -27.39
CA GLY A 168 -8.88 -13.39 -26.32
C GLY A 168 -9.73 -12.29 -25.66
N ARG A 169 -10.99 -12.08 -26.08
CA ARG A 169 -11.91 -11.11 -25.45
C ARG A 169 -12.88 -11.76 -24.47
N VAL A 170 -13.50 -10.94 -23.64
CA VAL A 170 -14.48 -11.39 -22.64
C VAL A 170 -15.72 -11.94 -23.35
N VAL A 171 -16.10 -13.17 -23.02
CA VAL A 171 -17.34 -13.80 -23.52
C VAL A 171 -18.49 -13.51 -22.57
N GLN A 172 -18.29 -13.76 -21.27
CA GLN A 172 -19.30 -13.54 -20.25
C GLN A 172 -18.65 -13.21 -18.91
N THR A 173 -19.32 -12.37 -18.12
CA THR A 173 -18.97 -12.09 -16.73
C THR A 173 -19.81 -12.98 -15.81
N PHE A 174 -19.15 -13.84 -15.03
CA PHE A 174 -19.77 -14.67 -14.00
C PHE A 174 -19.85 -13.96 -12.65
N GLY A 175 -18.90 -13.08 -12.37
CA GLY A 175 -18.82 -12.35 -11.13
C GLY A 175 -18.32 -10.93 -11.35
N VAL A 176 -19.12 -9.96 -10.95
CA VAL A 176 -18.79 -8.53 -11.00
C VAL A 176 -17.54 -8.25 -10.17
N GLY A 177 -16.56 -7.57 -10.76
CA GLY A 177 -15.39 -7.05 -10.04
C GLY A 177 -15.69 -5.71 -9.38
N TYR A 178 -14.81 -5.24 -8.51
CA TYR A 178 -14.90 -3.89 -7.93
C TYR A 178 -13.53 -3.26 -7.82
N ARG A 179 -13.47 -1.94 -8.04
CA ARG A 179 -12.28 -1.11 -7.84
C ARG A 179 -12.61 0.15 -7.07
N MET A 180 -11.60 0.72 -6.41
CA MET A 180 -11.68 2.01 -5.73
C MET A 180 -10.59 2.91 -6.31
N GLY A 181 -10.98 3.93 -7.08
CA GLY A 181 -10.05 4.67 -7.94
C GLY A 181 -9.29 3.72 -8.86
N ASP A 182 -7.96 3.76 -8.80
CA ASP A 182 -7.08 2.91 -9.62
C ASP A 182 -6.81 1.53 -9.02
N ARG A 183 -7.25 1.28 -7.77
CA ARG A 183 -6.95 0.03 -7.07
C ARG A 183 -8.10 -0.96 -7.21
N VAL A 184 -7.81 -2.12 -7.81
CA VAL A 184 -8.74 -3.24 -7.88
C VAL A 184 -8.90 -3.87 -6.50
N ILE A 185 -10.15 -3.94 -6.01
CA ILE A 185 -10.52 -4.61 -4.75
C ILE A 185 -10.67 -6.11 -5.01
N ARG A 186 -11.41 -6.44 -6.07
CA ARG A 186 -11.55 -7.79 -6.59
C ARG A 186 -11.69 -7.74 -8.11
N PRO A 187 -11.00 -8.59 -8.86
CA PRO A 187 -11.16 -8.65 -10.30
C PRO A 187 -12.55 -9.19 -10.67
N ALA A 188 -13.01 -8.86 -11.88
CA ALA A 188 -14.20 -9.47 -12.44
C ALA A 188 -13.88 -10.88 -12.92
N LYS A 189 -14.72 -11.84 -12.56
CA LYS A 189 -14.57 -13.24 -12.97
C LYS A 189 -15.25 -13.44 -14.32
N VAL A 190 -14.47 -13.79 -15.34
CA VAL A 190 -14.92 -13.82 -16.73
C VAL A 190 -14.55 -15.13 -17.44
N SER A 191 -15.28 -15.48 -18.49
CA SER A 191 -14.78 -16.38 -19.52
C SER A 191 -14.16 -15.58 -20.66
N VAL A 192 -13.14 -16.16 -21.28
CA VAL A 192 -12.45 -15.55 -22.43
C VAL A 192 -12.65 -16.43 -23.66
N ALA A 193 -12.80 -15.82 -24.82
CA ALA A 193 -12.96 -16.56 -26.06
C ALA A 193 -11.68 -17.36 -26.35
N ALA A 194 -11.85 -18.66 -26.56
CA ALA A 194 -10.74 -19.53 -26.95
C ALA A 194 -10.16 -19.04 -28.29
N VAL A 195 -8.83 -18.96 -28.38
CA VAL A 195 -8.17 -18.80 -29.67
C VAL A 195 -8.47 -20.05 -30.47
N GLN A 196 -9.11 -19.91 -31.63
CA GLN A 196 -9.28 -21.03 -32.55
C GLN A 196 -7.89 -21.42 -33.06
N THR A 197 -7.20 -22.30 -32.33
CA THR A 197 -6.08 -23.04 -32.87
C THR A 197 -6.68 -23.93 -33.95
N SER A 198 -6.50 -23.55 -35.21
CA SER A 198 -6.70 -24.43 -36.35
C SER A 198 -5.87 -25.69 -36.12
N ARG A 199 -6.50 -26.75 -35.60
CA ARG A 199 -5.98 -28.10 -35.75
C ARG A 199 -6.30 -28.56 -37.17
N GLU A 200 -5.53 -28.04 -38.11
CA GLU A 200 -5.24 -28.70 -39.39
C GLU A 200 -3.75 -29.03 -39.40
N SER A 201 -3.41 -30.26 -39.01
CA SER A 201 -2.20 -30.96 -39.46
C SER A 201 -2.30 -32.41 -38.99
N GLY A 202 -2.79 -33.31 -39.86
CA GLY A 202 -2.75 -34.75 -39.61
C GLY A 202 -3.78 -35.65 -40.31
N GLN A 203 -4.48 -35.19 -41.36
CA GLN A 203 -5.15 -36.11 -42.30
C GLN A 203 -4.77 -35.75 -43.74
N SER A 204 -3.68 -36.32 -44.25
CA SER A 204 -3.57 -36.93 -45.60
C SER A 204 -2.15 -37.43 -45.88
N GLU A 205 -2.06 -38.55 -46.61
CA GLU A 205 -0.90 -39.28 -47.18
C GLU A 205 -0.54 -40.58 -46.44
N GLY A 206 -0.72 -41.77 -46.98
CA GLY A 206 -1.23 -42.19 -48.29
C GLY A 206 -1.23 -43.72 -48.42
N ALA A 207 -1.93 -44.18 -49.46
CA ALA A 207 -1.86 -45.49 -50.14
C ALA A 207 -2.01 -46.78 -49.31
#